data_AF-X0VYE4-F1
#
_entry.id   AF-X0VYE4-F1
#
_cell.length_a   1.000
_cell.length_b   1.000
_cell.length_c   1.000
_cell.angle_alpha   90.00
_cell.angle_beta   90.00
_cell.angle_gamma   90.00
#
_symmetry.space_group_name_H-M   'P 1'
#
loop_
_entity.id
_entity.type
_entity.pdbx_description
1 polymer ?
#
loop_
_entity_poly.entity_id
_entity_poly.type
_entity_poly.pdbx_seq_one_letter_code
_entity_poly.pdbx_strand_id
1 'polypeptide(L)'
;GDTDERGKPTTFRSSPLEMLRIEGLRRARVFQNPGGVVGLWAEANNRDALFDAMKRREAFATSGPRIAPRFFGAWDLPEDLCQRPAKHRVSVGYARGIAMGGELSSQADEGGDAKRAPVFAAWAHRDLGRADGGEGLLQRIQIVKGWVGDDGRFHQAVFDAAGDPENGAGVDPQTCEPVGPGADQLCAVWRDPNFDPGRASVYYARIVENPSCRWSTRRCLALPAAERPDGCNAPGIPKTIQERAWTSPIWVEPRS
;
A
#
# COMPACT_ATOMS: atom_id res chain seq x y z
N GLY A 1 -32.25 13.21 35.58
CA GLY A 1 -32.27 13.34 34.12
C GLY A 1 -31.49 12.17 33.59
N ASP A 2 -32.21 11.13 33.19
CA ASP A 2 -31.69 9.85 32.74
C ASP A 2 -31.31 9.98 31.26
N THR A 3 -30.03 9.79 30.93
CA THR A 3 -29.54 9.75 29.54
C THR A 3 -29.24 8.32 29.16
N ASP A 4 -30.30 7.59 28.83
CA ASP A 4 -30.23 6.26 28.21
C ASP A 4 -29.68 6.37 26.78
N GLU A 5 -28.45 5.87 26.58
CA GLU A 5 -27.80 5.76 25.27
C GLU A 5 -28.31 4.58 24.41
N ARG A 6 -29.39 3.89 24.80
CA ARG A 6 -29.90 2.73 24.05
C ARG A 6 -30.93 3.02 22.97
N GLY A 7 -31.21 4.30 22.67
CA GLY A 7 -32.38 4.66 21.83
C GLY A 7 -32.12 5.28 20.45
N LYS A 8 -30.87 5.62 20.07
CA LYS A 8 -30.62 6.32 18.80
C LYS A 8 -29.67 5.50 17.91
N PRO A 9 -30.13 4.98 16.75
CA PRO A 9 -29.22 4.38 15.80
C PRO A 9 -28.34 5.51 15.26
N THR A 10 -27.07 5.49 15.65
CA THR A 10 -26.06 6.38 15.07
C THR A 10 -26.03 6.17 13.56
N THR A 11 -25.73 7.25 12.83
CA THR A 11 -25.56 7.39 11.37
C THR A 11 -24.60 6.40 10.69
N PHE A 12 -24.06 5.44 11.45
CA PHE A 12 -23.11 4.41 11.05
C PHE A 12 -23.66 2.98 11.06
N ARG A 13 -24.90 2.73 11.51
CA ARG A 13 -25.52 1.39 11.46
C ARG A 13 -26.57 1.30 10.36
N SER A 14 -26.12 1.32 9.11
CA SER A 14 -26.94 0.81 8.00
C SER A 14 -26.89 -0.72 8.00
N SER A 15 -28.04 -1.37 7.87
CA SER A 15 -28.15 -2.81 7.72
C SER A 15 -27.39 -3.29 6.47
N PRO A 16 -26.95 -4.57 6.41
CA PRO A 16 -26.37 -5.15 5.20
C PRO A 16 -27.22 -4.93 3.94
N LEU A 17 -28.55 -5.00 4.08
CA LEU A 17 -29.48 -4.76 2.99
C LEU A 17 -29.45 -3.31 2.49
N GLU A 18 -29.46 -2.33 3.39
CA GLU A 18 -29.39 -0.90 3.02
C GLU A 18 -28.07 -0.53 2.35
N MET A 19 -26.95 -1.14 2.79
CA MET A 19 -25.64 -0.88 2.18
C MET A 19 -25.53 -1.38 0.75
N LEU A 20 -26.29 -2.42 0.39
CA LEU A 20 -26.24 -3.08 -0.91
C LEU A 20 -27.26 -2.53 -1.91
N ARG A 21 -28.23 -1.73 -1.46
CA ARG A 21 -29.27 -1.17 -2.34
C ARG A 21 -28.77 -0.01 -3.18
N ILE A 22 -29.17 0.01 -4.46
CA ILE A 22 -28.95 1.15 -5.36
C ILE A 22 -30.22 2.01 -5.44
N GLU A 23 -31.39 1.41 -5.68
CA GLU A 23 -32.68 2.12 -5.76
C GLU A 23 -32.64 3.37 -6.68
N GLY A 24 -31.87 3.31 -7.77
CA GLY A 24 -31.68 4.43 -8.70
C GLY A 24 -30.75 5.56 -8.20
N LEU A 25 -30.15 5.43 -7.01
CA LEU A 25 -29.23 6.40 -6.45
C LEU A 25 -27.88 6.37 -7.18
N ARG A 26 -27.45 7.53 -7.71
CA ARG A 26 -26.14 7.69 -8.37
C ARG A 26 -24.93 7.56 -7.44
N ARG A 27 -25.15 7.63 -6.13
CA ARG A 27 -24.11 7.56 -5.08
C ARG A 27 -24.50 6.59 -3.96
N ALA A 28 -25.10 5.46 -4.32
CA ALA A 28 -25.38 4.38 -3.38
C ALA A 28 -24.11 3.88 -2.67
N ARG A 29 -24.24 3.43 -1.42
CA ARG A 29 -23.11 2.96 -0.60
C ARG A 29 -22.37 1.80 -1.25
N VAL A 30 -23.08 0.93 -1.97
CA VAL A 30 -22.50 -0.20 -2.69
C VAL A 30 -21.46 0.22 -3.73
N PHE A 31 -21.47 1.47 -4.24
CA PHE A 31 -20.42 1.97 -5.13
C PHE A 31 -19.13 2.42 -4.41
N GLN A 32 -19.18 2.59 -3.08
CA GLN A 32 -18.08 3.11 -2.29
C GLN A 32 -17.24 1.97 -1.69
N ASN A 33 -15.94 2.19 -1.51
CA ASN A 33 -15.09 1.32 -0.70
C ASN A 33 -15.06 1.84 0.75
N PRO A 34 -15.01 0.97 1.77
CA PRO A 34 -15.19 1.33 3.18
C PRO A 34 -14.08 2.21 3.77
N GLY A 35 -13.07 2.59 2.99
CA GLY A 35 -12.05 3.58 3.34
C GLY A 35 -10.65 2.98 3.47
N GLY A 36 -9.64 3.80 3.22
CA GLY A 36 -8.23 3.46 3.43
C GLY A 36 -7.74 3.87 4.83
N VAL A 37 -6.60 3.35 5.25
CA VAL A 37 -5.93 3.76 6.50
C VAL A 37 -4.61 4.46 6.21
N VAL A 38 -4.21 5.36 7.11
CA VAL A 38 -2.88 5.97 7.12
C VAL A 38 -2.09 5.42 8.29
N GLY A 39 -0.85 5.01 8.04
CA GLY A 39 0.10 4.54 9.04
C GLY A 39 1.29 5.47 9.15
N LEU A 40 1.88 5.53 10.36
CA LEU A 40 3.09 6.26 10.66
C LEU A 40 4.11 5.30 11.28
N TRP A 41 5.35 5.38 10.82
CA TRP A 41 6.45 4.74 11.54
C TRP A 41 6.99 5.69 12.58
N ALA A 42 6.75 5.38 13.85
CA ALA A 42 7.17 6.18 15.00
C ALA A 42 8.00 5.35 15.97
N GLU A 43 8.89 5.99 16.72
CA GLU A 43 9.71 5.34 17.74
C GLU A 43 8.87 4.82 18.92
N ALA A 44 7.75 5.49 19.20
CA ALA A 44 6.81 5.11 20.24
C ALA A 44 5.37 5.49 19.87
N ASN A 45 4.41 4.80 20.50
CA ASN A 45 2.99 5.11 20.40
C ASN A 45 2.58 6.20 21.42
N ASN A 46 3.16 7.39 21.27
CA ASN A 46 2.80 8.57 22.05
C ASN A 46 2.65 9.79 21.12
N ARG A 47 2.00 10.84 21.61
CA ARG A 47 1.65 12.02 20.80
C ARG A 47 2.87 12.66 20.14
N ASP A 48 3.96 12.83 20.88
CA ASP A 48 5.15 13.54 20.40
C ASP A 48 5.85 12.74 19.30
N ALA A 49 6.10 11.45 19.53
CA ALA A 49 6.71 10.57 18.54
C ALA A 49 5.88 10.43 17.26
N LEU A 50 4.55 10.42 17.37
CA LEU A 50 3.64 10.43 16.22
C LEU A 50 3.71 11.75 15.46
N PHE A 51 3.76 12.89 16.16
CA PHE A 51 3.87 14.21 15.51
C PHE A 51 5.20 14.38 14.80
N ASP A 52 6.29 13.90 15.39
CA ASP A 52 7.60 13.89 14.76
C ASP A 52 7.63 12.97 13.53
N ALA A 53 6.90 11.84 13.55
CA ALA A 53 6.75 10.97 12.39
C ALA A 53 6.02 11.66 11.23
N MET A 54 4.99 12.44 11.54
CA MET A 54 4.28 13.26 10.55
C MET A 54 5.20 14.33 9.95
N LYS A 55 5.99 15.04 10.79
CA LYS A 55 6.94 16.07 10.31
C LYS A 55 7.99 15.51 9.35
N ARG A 56 8.58 14.36 9.67
CA ARG A 56 9.55 13.69 8.78
C ARG A 56 8.91 12.94 7.62
N ARG A 57 7.57 12.91 7.54
CA ARG A 57 6.77 12.29 6.47
C ARG A 57 7.03 10.78 6.35
N GLU A 58 7.37 10.11 7.44
CA GLU A 58 7.56 8.66 7.44
C GLU A 58 6.20 7.94 7.56
N ALA A 59 5.37 8.17 6.55
CA ALA A 59 3.95 7.84 6.52
C ALA A 59 3.60 6.96 5.31
N PHE A 60 2.59 6.13 5.43
CA PHE A 60 2.04 5.36 4.31
C PHE A 60 0.52 5.37 4.34
N ALA A 61 -0.09 5.06 3.21
CA ALA A 61 -1.51 4.83 3.12
C ALA A 61 -1.79 3.42 2.57
N THR A 62 -2.94 2.85 2.92
CA THR A 62 -3.45 1.63 2.32
C THR A 62 -4.88 1.82 1.85
N SER A 63 -5.35 1.01 0.92
CA SER A 63 -6.72 1.07 0.41
C SER A 63 -7.76 0.42 1.33
N GLY A 64 -7.30 -0.24 2.42
CA GLY A 64 -8.15 -0.86 3.43
C GLY A 64 -7.36 -1.73 4.42
N PRO A 65 -6.62 -2.76 3.96
CA PRO A 65 -5.86 -3.65 4.83
C PRO A 65 -4.71 -2.96 5.55
N ARG A 66 -4.34 -3.45 6.73
CA ARG A 66 -3.20 -2.97 7.53
C ARG A 66 -1.87 -3.54 7.05
N ILE A 67 -1.63 -3.52 5.73
CA ILE A 67 -0.32 -3.82 5.14
C ILE A 67 0.71 -2.86 5.76
N ALA A 68 1.86 -3.39 6.17
CA ALA A 68 2.90 -2.63 6.85
C ALA A 68 4.15 -2.48 5.95
N PRO A 69 4.18 -1.49 5.04
CA PRO A 69 5.32 -1.26 4.15
C PRO A 69 6.43 -0.47 4.83
N ARG A 70 7.68 -0.74 4.46
CA ARG A 70 8.87 0.04 4.77
C ARG A 70 9.62 0.33 3.49
N PHE A 71 10.18 1.53 3.38
CA PHE A 71 10.92 1.97 2.21
C PHE A 71 12.08 2.89 2.59
N PHE A 72 13.26 2.56 2.05
CA PHE A 72 14.52 3.28 2.28
C PHE A 72 15.23 3.47 0.94
N GLY A 73 16.00 4.56 0.82
CA GLY A 73 16.85 4.84 -0.34
C GLY A 73 18.24 5.28 0.09
N ALA A 74 19.28 4.82 -0.61
CA ALA A 74 20.65 5.31 -0.48
C ALA A 74 21.42 5.13 -1.79
N TRP A 75 22.66 5.61 -1.85
CA TRP A 75 23.53 5.34 -3.01
C TRP A 75 24.18 3.94 -2.94
N ASP A 76 24.29 3.36 -1.74
CA ASP A 76 25.06 2.14 -1.45
C ASP A 76 24.40 1.20 -0.41
N LEU A 77 23.09 0.96 -0.52
CA LEU A 77 22.45 -0.07 0.30
C LEU A 77 23.03 -1.48 0.01
N PRO A 78 23.27 -2.32 1.04
CA PRO A 78 23.72 -3.69 0.84
C PRO A 78 22.73 -4.51 0.01
N GLU A 79 23.22 -5.22 -1.01
CA GLU A 79 22.40 -6.11 -1.84
C GLU A 79 21.81 -7.28 -1.04
N ASP A 80 22.51 -7.69 0.02
CA ASP A 80 22.11 -8.77 0.91
C ASP A 80 21.11 -8.34 2.01
N LEU A 81 20.58 -7.11 1.95
CA LEU A 81 19.75 -6.55 3.03
C LEU A 81 18.51 -7.43 3.29
N CYS A 82 17.88 -7.97 2.24
CA CYS A 82 16.68 -8.80 2.39
C CYS A 82 16.92 -10.18 3.00
N GLN A 83 18.16 -10.66 3.00
CA GLN A 83 18.57 -11.91 3.63
C GLN A 83 18.84 -11.71 5.14
N ARG A 84 18.89 -10.47 5.62
CA ARG A 84 19.13 -10.14 7.03
C ARG A 84 17.85 -10.25 7.87
N PRO A 85 17.98 -10.54 9.18
CA PRO A 85 16.85 -10.47 10.12
C PRO A 85 16.13 -9.11 10.07
N ALA A 86 14.80 -9.10 10.24
CA ALA A 86 13.98 -7.89 10.13
C ALA A 86 14.50 -6.71 10.98
N LYS A 87 14.90 -6.98 12.23
CA LYS A 87 15.48 -5.97 13.12
C LYS A 87 16.77 -5.33 12.56
N HIS A 88 17.61 -6.13 11.89
CA HIS A 88 18.85 -5.65 11.29
C HIS A 88 18.58 -4.88 9.98
N ARG A 89 17.51 -5.23 9.25
CA ARG A 89 17.09 -4.49 8.05
C ARG A 89 16.74 -3.05 8.38
N VAL A 90 15.92 -2.85 9.41
CA VAL A 90 15.50 -1.52 9.87
C VAL A 90 16.71 -0.70 10.34
N SER A 91 17.59 -1.29 11.17
CA SER A 91 18.76 -0.57 11.67
C SER A 91 19.72 -0.17 10.56
N VAL A 92 19.95 -1.03 9.56
CA VAL A 92 20.79 -0.69 8.40
C VAL A 92 20.13 0.39 7.56
N GLY A 93 18.81 0.31 7.33
CA GLY A 93 18.07 1.32 6.58
C GLY A 93 18.21 2.73 7.17
N TYR A 94 18.03 2.88 8.49
CA TYR A 94 18.21 4.17 9.16
C TYR A 94 19.68 4.61 9.26
N ALA A 95 20.64 3.69 9.37
CA ALA A 95 22.05 4.04 9.52
C ALA A 95 22.72 4.40 8.19
N ARG A 96 22.27 3.82 7.07
CA ARG A 96 22.92 3.96 5.75
C ARG A 96 22.06 4.67 4.71
N GLY A 97 20.78 4.87 4.97
CA GLY A 97 19.85 5.43 3.98
C GLY A 97 18.93 6.47 4.57
N ILE A 98 18.09 6.99 3.67
CA ILE A 98 17.01 7.91 3.97
C ILE A 98 15.71 7.12 3.94
N ALA A 99 14.88 7.28 4.97
CA ALA A 99 13.56 6.68 5.01
C ALA A 99 12.59 7.38 4.03
N MET A 100 11.55 6.67 3.64
CA MET A 100 10.34 7.23 3.01
C MET A 100 9.93 8.57 3.62
N GLY A 101 9.60 9.54 2.77
CA GLY A 101 9.33 10.92 3.17
C GLY A 101 10.54 11.84 3.16
N GLY A 102 11.75 11.30 3.00
CA GLY A 102 12.98 12.09 2.92
C GLY A 102 13.40 12.48 1.50
N GLU A 103 14.59 13.06 1.43
CA GLU A 103 15.25 13.50 0.21
C GLU A 103 16.66 12.88 0.19
N LEU A 104 17.01 12.23 -0.91
CA LEU A 104 18.31 11.64 -1.15
C LEU A 104 19.16 12.65 -1.93
N SER A 105 20.02 13.38 -1.23
CA SER A 105 20.93 14.33 -1.86
C SER A 105 22.15 13.62 -2.46
N SER A 106 22.64 14.17 -3.58
CA SER A 106 23.82 13.68 -4.27
C SER A 106 25.14 14.28 -3.77
N GLN A 107 25.08 15.20 -2.81
CA GLN A 107 26.24 16.00 -2.37
C GLN A 107 27.30 15.21 -1.59
N ALA A 108 27.08 13.91 -1.34
CA ALA A 108 27.97 13.08 -0.52
C ALA A 108 29.12 12.38 -1.28
N ASP A 109 29.18 12.49 -2.61
CA ASP A 109 30.18 11.78 -3.42
C ASP A 109 31.31 12.73 -3.90
N GLU A 110 32.09 13.32 -2.98
CA GLU A 110 33.44 13.82 -3.33
C GLU A 110 34.30 12.60 -3.72
N GLY A 111 34.26 12.22 -5.00
CA GLY A 111 34.98 11.08 -5.58
C GLY A 111 34.12 9.88 -6.00
N GLY A 112 32.79 9.99 -5.93
CA GLY A 112 31.89 8.92 -6.39
C GLY A 112 31.60 8.97 -7.90
N ASP A 113 31.30 7.82 -8.49
CA ASP A 113 30.93 7.70 -9.91
C ASP A 113 29.71 8.59 -10.20
N ALA A 114 29.87 9.53 -11.14
CA ALA A 114 28.84 10.46 -11.60
C ALA A 114 27.56 9.75 -12.10
N LYS A 115 27.65 8.45 -12.44
CA LYS A 115 26.54 7.63 -12.95
C LYS A 115 25.96 6.65 -11.92
N ARG A 116 26.40 6.68 -10.66
CA ARG A 116 25.89 5.76 -9.63
C ARG A 116 24.39 5.99 -9.41
N ALA A 117 23.57 5.00 -9.78
CA ALA A 117 22.13 5.03 -9.55
C ALA A 117 21.77 4.76 -8.08
N PRO A 118 20.70 5.37 -7.55
CA PRO A 118 20.23 5.11 -6.20
C PRO A 118 19.73 3.65 -6.08
N VAL A 119 19.89 3.11 -4.88
CA VAL A 119 19.40 1.80 -4.46
C VAL A 119 18.28 2.01 -3.46
N PHE A 120 17.19 1.32 -3.67
CA PHE A 120 16.04 1.34 -2.79
C PHE A 120 15.79 -0.02 -2.18
N ALA A 121 15.51 -0.04 -0.88
CA ALA A 121 15.04 -1.23 -0.19
C ALA A 121 13.58 -1.05 0.20
N ALA A 122 12.76 -2.03 -0.17
CA ALA A 122 11.35 -2.07 0.16
C ALA A 122 11.00 -3.42 0.78
N TRP A 123 10.21 -3.43 1.84
CA TRP A 123 9.62 -4.67 2.36
C TRP A 123 8.27 -4.41 2.96
N ALA A 124 7.47 -5.46 3.05
CA ALA A 124 6.15 -5.38 3.65
C ALA A 124 5.74 -6.68 4.30
N HIS A 125 4.87 -6.55 5.29
CA HIS A 125 4.08 -7.65 5.85
C HIS A 125 2.63 -7.46 5.41
N ARG A 126 1.93 -8.56 5.11
CA ARG A 126 0.49 -8.52 4.90
C ARG A 126 -0.24 -8.03 6.16
N ASP A 127 -1.51 -7.67 6.01
CA ASP A 127 -2.38 -7.56 7.17
C ASP A 127 -2.54 -8.96 7.79
N LEU A 128 -2.22 -9.09 9.08
CA LEU A 128 -2.43 -10.33 9.86
C LEU A 128 -3.83 -10.38 10.49
N GLY A 129 -4.61 -9.34 10.23
CA GLY A 129 -5.88 -8.95 10.82
C GLY A 129 -6.22 -9.49 12.20
N ARG A 130 -7.25 -10.32 12.31
CA ARG A 130 -7.67 -10.97 13.58
C ARG A 130 -7.39 -12.48 13.49
N ALA A 131 -7.30 -13.12 14.67
CA ALA A 131 -6.86 -14.51 14.82
C ALA A 131 -7.69 -15.56 14.05
N ASP A 132 -8.87 -15.20 13.55
CA ASP A 132 -9.76 -16.03 12.73
C ASP A 132 -9.36 -16.07 11.24
N GLY A 133 -8.43 -15.23 10.81
CA GLY A 133 -7.93 -15.17 9.44
C GLY A 133 -8.94 -14.57 8.45
N GLY A 134 -8.44 -14.05 7.33
CA GLY A 134 -9.29 -13.52 6.25
C GLY A 134 -8.66 -12.43 5.40
N GLU A 135 -7.44 -12.03 5.72
CA GLU A 135 -6.67 -11.01 5.00
C GLU A 135 -5.89 -11.63 3.84
N GLY A 136 -5.72 -10.89 2.74
CA GLY A 136 -5.05 -11.42 1.56
C GLY A 136 -3.54 -11.51 1.72
N LEU A 137 -2.96 -12.48 1.01
CA LEU A 137 -1.51 -12.62 0.86
C LEU A 137 -0.98 -11.53 -0.07
N LEU A 138 0.28 -11.13 0.11
CA LEU A 138 0.94 -10.20 -0.79
C LEU A 138 1.21 -10.86 -2.15
N GLN A 139 0.98 -10.12 -3.22
CA GLN A 139 1.31 -10.52 -4.60
C GLN A 139 2.70 -10.01 -4.99
N ARG A 140 2.95 -8.70 -4.83
CA ARG A 140 4.20 -8.07 -5.25
C ARG A 140 4.50 -6.73 -4.57
N ILE A 141 5.77 -6.34 -4.63
CA ILE A 141 6.27 -5.00 -4.36
C ILE A 141 6.65 -4.34 -5.67
N GLN A 142 6.22 -3.10 -5.86
CA GLN A 142 6.60 -2.26 -6.99
C GLN A 142 7.35 -1.04 -6.50
N ILE A 143 8.39 -0.62 -7.22
CA ILE A 143 8.95 0.72 -7.10
C ILE A 143 8.37 1.57 -8.22
N VAL A 144 7.72 2.67 -7.86
CA VAL A 144 7.16 3.61 -8.83
C VAL A 144 8.03 4.85 -8.87
N LYS A 145 8.60 5.13 -10.04
CA LYS A 145 9.40 6.31 -10.34
C LYS A 145 8.53 7.33 -11.05
N GLY A 146 8.62 8.60 -10.65
CA GLY A 146 8.05 9.75 -11.34
C GLY A 146 9.12 10.79 -11.65
N TRP A 147 8.98 11.50 -12.77
CA TRP A 147 9.88 12.61 -13.17
C TRP A 147 9.16 13.55 -14.13
N VAL A 148 9.72 14.74 -14.32
CA VAL A 148 9.29 15.65 -15.40
C VAL A 148 10.23 15.45 -16.59
N GLY A 149 9.67 15.21 -17.77
CA GLY A 149 10.42 15.02 -19.01
C GLY A 149 10.82 16.34 -19.66
N ASP A 150 11.64 16.25 -20.71
CA ASP A 150 12.07 17.43 -21.49
C ASP A 150 10.90 18.12 -22.20
N ASP A 151 9.77 17.41 -22.34
CA ASP A 151 8.50 17.93 -22.84
C ASP A 151 7.68 18.71 -21.77
N GLY A 152 8.23 18.87 -20.56
CA GLY A 152 7.56 19.52 -19.43
C GLY A 152 6.41 18.71 -18.83
N ARG A 153 6.18 17.46 -19.27
CA ARG A 153 5.11 16.60 -18.75
C ARG A 153 5.61 15.68 -17.66
N PHE A 154 4.71 15.29 -16.76
CA PHE A 154 4.98 14.25 -15.77
C PHE A 154 4.96 12.88 -16.44
N HIS A 155 6.02 12.11 -16.21
CA HIS A 155 6.17 10.72 -16.65
C HIS A 155 6.29 9.81 -15.42
N GLN A 156 5.87 8.56 -15.58
CA GLN A 156 6.03 7.54 -14.55
C GLN A 156 6.50 6.22 -15.16
N ALA A 157 7.26 5.47 -14.37
CA ALA A 157 7.62 4.08 -14.64
C ALA A 157 7.34 3.24 -13.40
N VAL A 158 6.90 2.01 -13.62
CA VAL A 158 6.56 1.06 -12.56
C VAL A 158 7.45 -0.17 -12.75
N PHE A 159 8.17 -0.54 -11.69
CA PHE A 159 9.07 -1.67 -11.69
C PHE A 159 8.61 -2.69 -10.65
N ASP A 160 8.36 -3.92 -11.06
CA ASP A 160 8.13 -5.02 -10.12
C ASP A 160 9.46 -5.43 -9.51
N ALA A 161 9.61 -5.24 -8.20
CA ALA A 161 10.88 -5.40 -7.49
C ALA A 161 10.95 -6.70 -6.67
N ALA A 162 9.80 -7.24 -6.26
CA ALA A 162 9.68 -8.57 -5.66
C ALA A 162 8.26 -9.12 -5.85
N GLY A 163 8.12 -10.44 -5.83
CA GLY A 163 6.86 -11.13 -6.12
C GLY A 163 6.58 -11.20 -7.63
N ASP A 164 5.38 -11.66 -7.98
CA ASP A 164 5.02 -11.95 -9.36
C ASP A 164 3.56 -11.51 -9.63
N PRO A 165 3.30 -10.58 -10.56
CA PRO A 165 1.94 -10.20 -10.95
C PRO A 165 1.14 -11.36 -11.55
N GLU A 166 1.80 -12.34 -12.16
CA GLU A 166 1.20 -13.50 -12.83
C GLU A 166 1.33 -14.78 -11.98
N ASN A 167 1.39 -14.64 -10.65
CA ASN A 167 1.53 -15.74 -9.70
C ASN A 167 0.33 -16.73 -9.70
N GLY A 168 -0.69 -16.53 -10.54
CA GLY A 168 -1.90 -17.35 -10.59
C GLY A 168 -2.85 -17.14 -9.41
N ALA A 169 -2.63 -16.09 -8.61
CA ALA A 169 -3.50 -15.79 -7.47
C ALA A 169 -4.81 -15.12 -7.89
N GLY A 170 -5.88 -15.44 -7.18
CA GLY A 170 -7.21 -14.90 -7.43
C GLY A 170 -8.18 -15.15 -6.28
N VAL A 171 -9.46 -15.01 -6.57
CA VAL A 171 -10.55 -15.29 -5.65
C VAL A 171 -11.76 -15.74 -6.45
N ASP A 172 -12.45 -16.78 -5.98
CA ASP A 172 -13.73 -17.18 -6.57
C ASP A 172 -14.82 -16.17 -6.16
N PRO A 173 -15.47 -15.45 -7.09
CA PRO A 173 -16.50 -14.48 -6.75
C PRO A 173 -17.82 -15.10 -6.21
N GLN A 174 -18.01 -16.43 -6.33
CA GLN A 174 -19.19 -17.14 -5.84
C GLN A 174 -19.04 -17.63 -4.40
N THR A 175 -17.82 -17.86 -3.93
CA THR A 175 -17.53 -18.34 -2.56
C THR A 175 -16.70 -17.36 -1.75
N CYS A 176 -16.00 -16.44 -2.42
CA CYS A 176 -14.98 -15.56 -1.86
C CYS A 176 -13.77 -16.29 -1.26
N GLU A 177 -13.52 -17.52 -1.69
CA GLU A 177 -12.32 -18.28 -1.33
C GLU A 177 -11.12 -17.83 -2.19
N PRO A 178 -9.98 -17.48 -1.57
CA PRO A 178 -8.75 -17.20 -2.30
C PRO A 178 -8.25 -18.41 -3.08
N VAL A 179 -7.62 -18.16 -4.23
CA VAL A 179 -7.00 -19.17 -5.09
C VAL A 179 -5.55 -18.79 -5.34
N GLY A 180 -4.68 -19.79 -5.46
CA GLY A 180 -3.28 -19.59 -5.85
C GLY A 180 -2.35 -19.16 -4.70
N PRO A 181 -1.06 -18.99 -5.01
CA PRO A 181 -0.02 -18.68 -4.03
C PRO A 181 -0.01 -17.20 -3.63
N GLY A 182 0.76 -16.87 -2.61
CA GLY A 182 1.06 -15.50 -2.20
C GLY A 182 2.05 -15.50 -1.04
N ALA A 183 2.44 -14.32 -0.56
CA ALA A 183 3.45 -14.20 0.49
C ALA A 183 2.92 -13.49 1.74
N ASP A 184 3.31 -13.96 2.93
CA ASP A 184 3.12 -13.22 4.18
C ASP A 184 4.02 -11.98 4.24
N GLN A 185 5.20 -12.06 3.60
CA GLN A 185 6.21 -11.03 3.59
C GLN A 185 6.91 -10.98 2.23
N LEU A 186 7.19 -9.78 1.74
CA LEU A 186 8.05 -9.55 0.58
C LEU A 186 9.16 -8.57 0.94
N CYS A 187 10.31 -8.71 0.29
CA CYS A 187 11.45 -7.80 0.44
C CYS A 187 12.19 -7.70 -0.89
N ALA A 188 12.59 -6.48 -1.26
CA ALA A 188 13.41 -6.19 -2.43
C ALA A 188 14.52 -5.20 -2.07
N VAL A 189 15.68 -5.38 -2.69
CA VAL A 189 16.69 -4.34 -2.88
C VAL A 189 16.76 -4.11 -4.39
N TRP A 190 16.48 -2.89 -4.84
CA TRP A 190 16.29 -2.56 -6.24
C TRP A 190 17.08 -1.31 -6.61
N ARG A 191 17.82 -1.36 -7.71
CA ARG A 191 18.57 -0.23 -8.27
C ARG A 191 17.87 0.26 -9.52
N ASP A 192 17.76 1.59 -9.68
CA ASP A 192 17.16 2.17 -10.88
C ASP A 192 18.02 1.90 -12.13
N PRO A 193 17.56 1.08 -13.09
CA PRO A 193 18.33 0.79 -14.30
C PRO A 193 18.39 1.97 -15.27
N ASN A 194 17.47 2.93 -15.14
CA ASN A 194 17.29 4.05 -16.05
C ASN A 194 17.44 5.38 -15.30
N PHE A 195 18.37 5.43 -14.34
CA PHE A 195 18.65 6.63 -13.56
C PHE A 195 19.31 7.70 -14.43
N ASP A 196 18.78 8.92 -14.36
CA ASP A 196 19.37 10.10 -14.97
C ASP A 196 19.78 11.07 -13.84
N PRO A 197 21.09 11.25 -13.57
CA PRO A 197 21.57 12.14 -12.51
C PRO A 197 21.26 13.62 -12.78
N GLY A 198 20.93 14.00 -14.01
CA GLY A 198 20.55 15.36 -14.37
C GLY A 198 19.08 15.68 -14.16
N ARG A 199 18.27 14.73 -13.66
CA ARG A 199 16.80 14.89 -13.53
C ARG A 199 16.33 14.66 -12.11
N ALA A 200 15.51 15.60 -11.64
CA ALA A 200 14.77 15.43 -10.40
C ALA A 200 13.79 14.26 -10.58
N SER A 201 13.77 13.35 -9.61
CA SER A 201 12.89 12.19 -9.64
C SER A 201 12.33 11.86 -8.28
N VAL A 202 11.19 11.19 -8.27
CA VAL A 202 10.47 10.80 -7.06
C VAL A 202 10.22 9.30 -7.10
N TYR A 203 10.43 8.61 -5.98
CA TYR A 203 10.27 7.16 -5.87
C TYR A 203 9.37 6.84 -4.69
N TYR A 204 8.41 5.94 -4.87
CA TYR A 204 7.68 5.35 -3.75
C TYR A 204 7.49 3.86 -3.95
N ALA A 205 7.36 3.12 -2.86
CA ALA A 205 7.01 1.71 -2.90
C ALA A 205 5.48 1.55 -2.94
N ARG A 206 5.00 0.70 -3.84
CA ARG A 206 3.60 0.25 -3.91
C ARG A 206 3.54 -1.25 -3.66
N ILE A 207 2.83 -1.65 -2.63
CA ILE A 207 2.64 -3.05 -2.26
C ILE A 207 1.28 -3.46 -2.76
N VAL A 208 1.18 -4.61 -3.40
CA VAL A 208 -0.04 -5.11 -4.02
C VAL A 208 -0.39 -6.46 -3.39
N GLU A 209 -1.60 -6.57 -2.86
CA GLU A 209 -2.17 -7.83 -2.35
C GLU A 209 -2.67 -8.69 -3.51
N ASN A 210 -2.81 -10.00 -3.29
CA ASN A 210 -3.57 -10.86 -4.18
C ASN A 210 -5.02 -10.34 -4.33
N PRO A 211 -5.69 -10.62 -5.47
CA PRO A 211 -7.09 -10.26 -5.62
C PRO A 211 -7.96 -10.86 -4.51
N SER A 212 -8.90 -10.07 -3.99
CA SER A 212 -9.83 -10.50 -2.95
C SER A 212 -11.26 -10.08 -3.28
N CYS A 213 -12.23 -10.74 -2.67
CA CYS A 213 -13.62 -10.34 -2.86
C CYS A 213 -13.84 -8.95 -2.26
N ARG A 214 -14.50 -8.09 -3.03
CA ARG A 214 -14.96 -6.80 -2.54
C ARG A 214 -15.95 -7.00 -1.37
N TRP A 215 -15.98 -6.04 -0.45
CA TRP A 215 -16.89 -6.08 0.70
C TRP A 215 -18.35 -6.35 0.31
N SER A 216 -18.81 -5.77 -0.81
CA SER A 216 -20.18 -5.93 -1.32
C SER A 216 -20.46 -7.37 -1.72
N THR A 217 -19.50 -8.04 -2.37
CA THR A 217 -19.61 -9.45 -2.78
C THR A 217 -19.73 -10.35 -1.56
N ARG A 218 -18.87 -10.16 -0.55
CA ARG A 218 -18.94 -10.90 0.72
C ARG A 218 -20.30 -10.71 1.41
N ARG A 219 -20.82 -9.47 1.43
CA ARG A 219 -22.14 -9.16 2.01
C ARG A 219 -23.29 -9.80 1.23
N CYS A 220 -23.22 -9.83 -0.10
CA CYS A 220 -24.23 -10.49 -0.93
C CYS A 220 -24.24 -12.00 -0.72
N LEU A 221 -23.07 -12.64 -0.58
CA LEU A 221 -22.98 -14.09 -0.33
C LEU A 221 -23.50 -14.48 1.05
N ALA A 222 -23.41 -13.59 2.04
CA ALA A 222 -23.96 -13.79 3.37
C ALA A 222 -25.51 -13.70 3.42
N LEU A 223 -26.17 -13.26 2.34
CA LEU A 223 -27.63 -13.20 2.24
C LEU A 223 -28.19 -14.40 1.45
N PRO A 224 -29.39 -14.90 1.82
CA PRO A 224 -30.15 -15.83 1.00
C PRO A 224 -30.31 -15.27 -0.41
N ALA A 225 -30.19 -16.13 -1.44
CA ALA A 225 -30.21 -15.69 -2.83
C ALA A 225 -31.47 -14.87 -3.19
N ALA A 226 -32.63 -15.24 -2.64
CA ALA A 226 -33.91 -14.57 -2.85
C ALA A 226 -34.00 -13.17 -2.18
N GLU A 227 -33.12 -12.87 -1.23
CA GLU A 227 -33.12 -11.61 -0.45
C GLU A 227 -32.05 -10.61 -0.92
N ARG A 228 -31.24 -10.99 -1.92
CA ARG A 228 -30.12 -10.16 -2.39
C ARG A 228 -30.63 -8.89 -3.09
N PRO A 229 -30.22 -7.69 -2.64
CA PRO A 229 -30.59 -6.43 -3.29
C PRO A 229 -30.04 -6.27 -4.71
N ASP A 230 -30.56 -5.26 -5.43
CA ASP A 230 -30.15 -4.89 -6.79
C ASP A 230 -28.63 -4.67 -6.95
N GLY A 231 -27.96 -4.06 -5.96
CA GLY A 231 -26.51 -3.89 -5.98
C GLY A 231 -25.71 -5.19 -5.92
N CYS A 232 -26.33 -6.33 -5.58
CA CYS A 232 -25.67 -7.63 -5.67
C CYS A 232 -25.49 -8.12 -7.10
N ASN A 233 -26.19 -7.57 -8.10
CA ASN A 233 -26.07 -7.99 -9.50
C ASN A 233 -25.83 -6.81 -10.46
N ALA A 234 -25.61 -5.61 -9.95
CA ALA A 234 -25.41 -4.43 -10.78
C ALA A 234 -24.10 -4.52 -11.59
N PRO A 235 -24.14 -4.31 -12.92
CA PRO A 235 -22.99 -4.53 -13.81
C PRO A 235 -21.82 -3.56 -13.57
N GLY A 236 -22.08 -2.40 -12.96
CA GLY A 236 -21.05 -1.41 -12.63
C GLY A 236 -20.30 -1.66 -11.32
N ILE A 237 -20.56 -2.77 -10.63
CA ILE A 237 -19.98 -3.07 -9.32
C ILE A 237 -19.03 -4.27 -9.44
N PRO A 238 -17.71 -4.05 -9.38
CA PRO A 238 -16.75 -5.14 -9.40
C PRO A 238 -16.98 -6.15 -8.27
N LYS A 239 -16.87 -7.44 -8.60
CA LYS A 239 -16.98 -8.52 -7.60
C LYS A 239 -15.73 -8.67 -6.77
N THR A 240 -14.60 -8.36 -7.37
CA THR A 240 -13.28 -8.49 -6.78
C THR A 240 -12.60 -7.12 -6.74
N ILE A 241 -11.61 -6.99 -5.88
CA ILE A 241 -10.76 -5.82 -5.75
C ILE A 241 -9.32 -6.30 -5.54
N GLN A 242 -8.38 -5.38 -5.75
CA GLN A 242 -6.99 -5.60 -5.38
C GLN A 242 -6.54 -4.48 -4.46
N GLU A 243 -6.23 -4.86 -3.23
CA GLU A 243 -5.82 -3.94 -2.19
C GLU A 243 -4.33 -3.59 -2.30
N ARG A 244 -3.97 -2.40 -1.82
CA ARG A 244 -2.64 -1.82 -2.01
C ARG A 244 -2.20 -1.00 -0.80
N ALA A 245 -0.89 -0.84 -0.67
CA ALA A 245 -0.28 0.18 0.18
C ALA A 245 0.70 1.04 -0.63
N TRP A 246 0.85 2.30 -0.23
CA TRP A 246 1.75 3.29 -0.84
C TRP A 246 2.54 3.99 0.26
N THR A 247 3.86 4.00 0.13
CA THR A 247 4.72 4.78 1.03
C THR A 247 4.73 6.25 0.62
N SER A 248 5.02 7.14 1.57
CA SER A 248 5.52 8.46 1.23
C SER A 248 6.74 8.35 0.30
N PRO A 249 6.88 9.29 -0.64
CA PRO A 249 7.97 9.23 -1.59
C PRO A 249 9.32 9.58 -0.97
N ILE A 250 10.39 9.09 -1.59
CA ILE A 250 11.74 9.61 -1.48
C ILE A 250 12.00 10.47 -2.71
N TRP A 251 12.44 11.71 -2.48
CA TRP A 251 12.86 12.63 -3.53
C TRP A 251 14.34 12.42 -3.84
N VAL A 252 14.72 12.48 -5.11
CA VAL A 252 16.11 12.42 -5.56
C VAL A 252 16.38 13.67 -6.37
N GLU A 253 17.26 14.52 -5.85
CA GLU A 253 17.63 15.77 -6.50
C GLU A 253 18.66 15.53 -7.62
N PRO A 254 18.66 16.38 -8.66
CA PRO A 254 19.71 16.38 -9.67
C PRO A 254 21.09 16.62 -9.04
N ARG A 255 22.13 16.04 -9.64
CA ARG A 255 23.51 16.40 -9.31
C ARG A 255 23.83 17.75 -9.95
N SER A 256 24.29 18.72 -9.16
CA SER A 256 24.81 20.02 -9.60
C SER A 256 26.24 19.93 -10.11
#